data_AF-A0A941TBD3-F1
#
_entry.id   AF-A0A941TBD3-F1
#
_cell.length_a   1.000
_cell.length_b   1.000
_cell.length_c   1.000
_cell.angle_alpha   90.00
_cell.angle_beta   90.00
_cell.angle_gamma   90.00
#
_symmetry.space_group_name_H-M   'P 1'
#
loop_
_entity.id
_entity.type
_entity.pdbx_description
1 polymer ?
#
loop_
_entity_poly.entity_id
_entity_poly.type
_entity_poly.pdbx_seq_one_letter_code
_entity_poly.pdbx_strand_id
1 'polypeptide(L)'
;MKTRLLSIAIALVAAASVAQADPQSSLSSVVVHSERSSAKAPRSGHTLDCTPPNSMAECAAFHNEIRRNFNGREIGMLFGAATAYPEYRSSYDNVVRRYDAFARAYDEQHLTAFASTK
;
A
#
# COMPACT_ATOMS: atom_id res chain seq x y z
N MET A 1 11.56 -72.88 -33.77
CA MET A 1 12.29 -71.98 -34.70
C MET A 1 11.31 -71.44 -35.74
N LYS A 2 11.54 -70.20 -36.26
CA LYS A 2 10.78 -69.44 -37.31
C LYS A 2 9.46 -68.78 -36.86
N THR A 3 9.04 -67.60 -37.31
CA THR A 3 9.64 -66.27 -37.67
C THR A 3 8.45 -65.34 -37.94
N ARG A 4 8.57 -64.07 -37.51
CA ARG A 4 8.02 -62.82 -38.09
C ARG A 4 6.50 -62.68 -38.32
N LEU A 5 5.94 -61.56 -37.84
CA LEU A 5 5.55 -60.42 -38.70
C LEU A 5 5.01 -59.24 -37.87
N LEU A 6 5.30 -58.03 -38.37
CA LEU A 6 4.95 -56.72 -37.84
C LEU A 6 3.45 -56.43 -37.96
N SER A 7 2.90 -55.64 -37.04
CA SER A 7 1.75 -54.77 -37.32
C SER A 7 1.88 -53.48 -36.51
N ILE A 8 2.15 -52.41 -37.25
CA ILE A 8 2.19 -51.02 -36.82
C ILE A 8 0.73 -50.56 -36.73
N ALA A 9 0.32 -50.05 -35.57
CA ALA A 9 -0.90 -49.26 -35.44
C ALA A 9 -0.54 -47.98 -34.67
N ILE A 10 -0.29 -46.90 -35.42
CA ILE A 10 -0.16 -45.55 -34.89
C ILE A 10 -1.58 -45.03 -34.72
N ALA A 11 -2.11 -45.11 -33.50
CA ALA A 11 -3.34 -44.42 -33.14
C ALA A 11 -2.97 -43.04 -32.56
N LEU A 12 -3.04 -42.02 -33.42
CA LEU A 12 -3.09 -40.62 -33.00
C LEU A 12 -4.37 -40.41 -32.19
N VAL A 13 -4.24 -40.16 -30.89
CA VAL A 13 -5.32 -39.55 -30.10
C VAL A 13 -4.86 -38.15 -29.71
N ALA A 14 -5.60 -37.19 -30.26
CA ALA A 14 -5.39 -35.76 -30.10
C ALA A 14 -5.44 -35.36 -28.62
N ALA A 15 -4.54 -34.45 -28.27
CA ALA A 15 -4.46 -33.81 -26.98
C ALA A 15 -5.73 -33.02 -26.67
N ALA A 16 -6.32 -33.29 -25.50
CA ALA A 16 -7.01 -32.30 -24.71
C ALA A 16 -6.44 -32.41 -23.30
N SER A 17 -5.25 -31.85 -23.10
CA SER A 17 -4.68 -31.67 -21.76
C SER A 17 -5.56 -30.68 -21.02
N VAL A 18 -6.51 -31.16 -20.24
CA VAL A 18 -7.03 -30.38 -19.13
C VAL A 18 -5.88 -30.25 -18.14
N ALA A 19 -5.33 -29.06 -18.02
CA ALA A 19 -4.42 -28.74 -16.93
C ALA A 19 -5.22 -28.93 -15.63
N GLN A 20 -4.98 -30.04 -14.93
CA GLN A 20 -5.50 -30.22 -13.59
C GLN A 20 -4.74 -29.25 -12.70
N ALA A 21 -5.42 -28.19 -12.27
CA ALA A 21 -4.92 -27.34 -11.19
C ALA A 21 -4.85 -28.19 -9.93
N ASP A 22 -3.63 -28.50 -9.51
CA ASP A 22 -3.30 -29.07 -8.22
C ASP A 22 -3.93 -28.20 -7.10
N PRO A 23 -4.62 -28.75 -6.09
CA PRO A 23 -5.15 -27.98 -4.97
C PRO A 23 -3.98 -27.57 -4.07
N GLN A 24 -3.25 -26.56 -4.51
CA GLN A 24 -2.08 -26.03 -3.82
C GLN A 24 -2.53 -25.29 -2.56
N SER A 25 -2.45 -26.01 -1.44
CA SER A 25 -2.22 -25.53 -0.07
C SER A 25 -2.67 -24.10 0.19
N SER A 26 -3.80 -23.96 0.85
CA SER A 26 -4.24 -22.69 1.44
C SER A 26 -3.16 -22.18 2.39
N LEU A 27 -2.32 -21.27 1.90
CA LEU A 27 -1.41 -20.53 2.75
C LEU A 27 -2.28 -19.74 3.73
N SER A 28 -2.13 -20.02 5.02
CA SER A 28 -2.78 -19.22 6.06
C SER A 28 -2.42 -17.77 5.82
N SER A 29 -3.43 -16.93 5.60
CA SER A 29 -3.22 -15.50 5.51
C SER A 29 -2.57 -15.05 6.80
N VAL A 30 -1.30 -14.66 6.73
CA VAL A 30 -0.64 -13.96 7.83
C VAL A 30 -1.39 -12.64 7.95
N VAL A 31 -2.24 -12.54 8.98
CA VAL A 31 -2.79 -11.27 9.42
C VAL A 31 -1.61 -10.47 9.90
N VAL A 32 -1.10 -9.60 9.04
CA VAL A 32 -0.16 -8.56 9.44
C VAL A 32 -0.96 -7.63 10.33
N HIS A 33 -0.83 -7.80 11.65
CA HIS A 33 -1.17 -6.74 12.57
C HIS A 33 -0.25 -5.56 12.23
N SER A 34 -0.75 -4.63 11.41
CA SER A 34 -0.19 -3.30 11.28
C SER A 34 -0.40 -2.55 12.60
N GLU A 35 0.31 -2.98 13.64
CA GLU A 35 0.44 -2.25 14.93
C GLU A 35 1.42 -1.07 14.81
N ARG A 36 1.68 -0.58 13.59
CA ARG A 36 2.50 0.62 13.37
C ARG A 36 1.74 1.74 12.68
N SER A 37 0.49 1.94 13.10
CA SER A 37 -0.23 3.20 12.91
C SER A 37 -1.12 3.46 14.12
N SER A 38 -0.49 3.69 15.27
CA SER A 38 -1.15 4.37 16.39
C SER A 38 -0.09 5.10 17.19
N ALA A 39 0.38 6.20 16.62
CA ALA A 39 0.69 7.35 17.45
C ALA A 39 -0.58 7.67 18.24
N LYS A 40 -0.63 7.18 19.48
CA LYS A 40 -1.66 7.43 20.49
C LYS A 40 -1.54 8.90 20.91
N ALA A 41 -2.04 9.80 20.06
CA ALA A 41 -2.26 11.20 20.38
C ALA A 41 -3.78 11.46 20.39
N PRO A 42 -4.30 12.29 21.33
CA PRO A 42 -5.71 12.56 21.45
C PRO A 42 -6.25 13.23 20.17
N ARG A 43 -7.42 12.77 19.75
CA ARG A 43 -8.07 13.07 18.46
C ARG A 43 -8.51 14.53 18.37
N SER A 44 -7.84 15.28 17.51
CA SER A 44 -8.42 16.40 16.75
C SER A 44 -8.82 15.95 15.33
N GLY A 45 -9.51 14.81 15.24
CA GLY A 45 -10.57 14.43 14.29
C GLY A 45 -10.54 14.67 12.77
N HIS A 46 -9.65 15.47 12.14
CA HIS A 46 -9.84 15.84 10.73
C HIS A 46 -8.68 15.48 9.80
N THR A 47 -7.41 15.60 10.21
CA THR A 47 -6.28 15.25 9.31
C THR A 47 -5.98 13.77 9.22
N LEU A 48 -6.23 12.99 10.28
CA LEU A 48 -6.01 11.53 10.25
C LEU A 48 -6.93 10.83 9.24
N ASP A 49 -8.16 11.31 9.09
CA ASP A 49 -9.08 10.80 8.06
C ASP A 49 -8.61 11.20 6.66
N CYS A 50 -7.97 12.37 6.53
CA CYS A 50 -7.44 12.86 5.26
C CYS A 50 -6.01 12.40 4.94
N THR A 51 -5.38 11.54 5.75
CA THR A 51 -4.10 10.96 5.40
C THR A 51 -4.23 10.12 4.11
N PRO A 52 -3.35 10.31 3.11
CA PRO A 52 -3.35 9.47 1.91
C PRO A 52 -3.37 7.97 2.25
N PRO A 53 -4.13 7.14 1.53
CA PRO A 53 -4.65 7.37 0.17
C PRO A 53 -6.06 7.99 0.09
N ASN A 54 -6.63 8.53 1.17
CA ASN A 54 -7.99 9.05 1.14
C ASN A 54 -8.18 10.17 0.11
N SER A 55 -9.02 9.95 -0.90
CA SER A 55 -9.26 10.88 -2.01
C SER A 55 -10.56 11.70 -1.90
N MET A 56 -11.19 11.76 -0.72
CA MET A 56 -12.36 12.59 -0.50
C MET A 56 -12.08 14.06 -0.84
N ALA A 57 -13.07 14.76 -1.41
CA ALA A 57 -12.92 16.12 -1.90
C ALA A 57 -12.52 17.11 -0.78
N GLU A 58 -13.02 16.91 0.44
CA GLU A 58 -12.67 17.68 1.63
C GLU A 58 -11.18 17.59 2.01
N CYS A 59 -10.50 16.50 1.62
CA CYS A 59 -9.08 16.30 1.91
C CYS A 59 -8.16 17.01 0.90
N ALA A 60 -8.70 17.54 -0.21
CA ALA A 60 -7.91 18.15 -1.28
C ALA A 60 -7.04 19.32 -0.80
N ALA A 61 -7.56 20.14 0.13
CA ALA A 61 -6.81 21.27 0.69
C ALA A 61 -5.59 20.78 1.49
N PHE A 62 -5.78 19.82 2.38
CA PHE A 62 -4.69 19.23 3.17
C PHE A 62 -3.65 18.56 2.27
N HIS A 63 -4.09 17.82 1.25
CA HIS A 63 -3.20 17.18 0.28
C HIS A 63 -2.38 18.18 -0.54
N ASN A 64 -2.97 19.32 -0.88
CA ASN A 64 -2.25 20.40 -1.54
C ASN A 64 -1.16 20.98 -0.63
N GLU A 65 -1.44 21.15 0.66
CA GLU A 65 -0.42 21.61 1.61
C GLU A 65 0.69 20.58 1.82
N ILE A 66 0.37 19.27 1.85
CA ILE A 66 1.41 18.22 1.82
C ILE A 66 2.32 18.40 0.60
N ARG A 67 1.76 18.57 -0.60
CA ARG A 67 2.54 18.75 -1.84
C ARG A 67 3.38 20.02 -1.87
N ARG A 68 3.01 21.05 -1.11
CA ARG A 68 3.78 22.29 -0.97
C ARG A 68 4.95 22.15 0.01
N ASN A 69 4.81 21.32 1.04
CA ASN A 69 5.78 21.21 2.14
C ASN A 69 6.71 19.99 2.04
N PHE A 70 6.34 18.99 1.24
CA PHE A 70 7.09 17.76 1.04
C PHE A 70 7.33 17.53 -0.44
N ASN A 71 8.54 17.10 -0.78
CA ASN A 71 8.86 16.74 -2.16
C ASN A 71 8.29 15.36 -2.54
N GLY A 72 8.24 15.04 -3.83
CA GLY A 72 7.67 13.78 -4.30
C GLY A 72 8.33 12.51 -3.73
N ARG A 73 9.64 12.54 -3.42
CA ARG A 73 10.32 11.42 -2.75
C ARG A 73 9.87 11.29 -1.30
N GLU A 74 9.79 12.39 -0.57
CA GLU A 74 9.30 12.40 0.82
C GLU A 74 7.86 11.90 0.91
N ILE A 75 6.99 12.37 0.00
CA ILE A 75 5.61 11.89 -0.10
C ILE A 75 5.59 10.38 -0.41
N GLY A 76 6.43 9.92 -1.33
CA GLY A 76 6.57 8.50 -1.63
C GLY A 76 7.12 7.68 -0.45
N MET A 77 8.02 8.24 0.37
CA MET A 77 8.49 7.59 1.59
C MET A 77 7.40 7.56 2.67
N LEU A 78 6.56 8.59 2.76
CA LEU A 78 5.48 8.69 3.76
C LEU A 78 4.32 7.75 3.45
N PHE A 79 3.90 7.68 2.18
CA PHE A 79 2.64 7.03 1.79
C PHE A 79 2.82 5.90 0.76
N GLY A 80 4.05 5.65 0.30
CA GLY A 80 4.37 4.59 -0.65
C GLY A 80 5.10 3.41 0.00
N ALA A 81 5.61 2.51 -0.83
CA ALA A 81 6.33 1.33 -0.36
C ALA A 81 7.74 1.70 0.16
N ALA A 82 8.12 1.14 1.32
CA ALA A 82 9.44 1.35 1.92
C ALA A 82 10.62 0.93 1.02
N THR A 83 10.38 0.01 0.08
CA THR A 83 11.38 -0.48 -0.87
C THR A 83 11.56 0.40 -2.10
N ALA A 84 10.71 1.42 -2.29
CA ALA A 84 10.75 2.29 -3.46
C ALA A 84 11.93 3.28 -3.46
N TYR A 85 12.52 3.55 -2.28
CA TYR A 85 13.57 4.55 -2.10
C TYR A 85 14.76 3.96 -1.32
N PRO A 86 15.98 3.95 -1.90
CA PRO A 86 17.19 3.48 -1.21
C PRO A 86 17.46 4.22 0.12
N GLU A 87 17.13 5.51 0.16
CA GLU A 87 17.29 6.39 1.31
C GLU A 87 16.27 6.17 2.44
N TYR A 88 15.28 5.29 2.24
CA TYR A 88 14.19 5.09 3.19
C TYR A 88 14.72 4.78 4.61
N ARG A 89 15.65 3.83 4.74
CA ARG A 89 16.15 3.40 6.06
C ARG A 89 16.88 4.50 6.82
N SER A 90 17.53 5.44 6.14
CA SER A 90 18.28 6.52 6.77
C SER A 90 17.47 7.80 6.95
N SER A 91 16.43 8.01 6.13
CA SER A 91 15.73 9.29 6.04
C SER A 91 14.31 9.25 6.59
N TYR A 92 13.67 8.07 6.62
CA TYR A 92 12.25 7.94 6.93
C TYR A 92 11.87 8.54 8.28
N ASP A 93 12.63 8.25 9.34
CA ASP A 93 12.32 8.77 10.69
C ASP A 93 12.33 10.31 10.75
N ASN A 94 13.23 10.95 10.00
CA ASN A 94 13.26 12.40 9.91
C ASN A 94 12.02 12.95 9.18
N VAL A 95 11.65 12.30 8.07
CA VAL A 95 10.51 12.70 7.23
C VAL A 95 9.19 12.52 7.97
N VAL A 96 9.00 11.39 8.67
CA VAL A 96 7.81 11.14 9.51
C VAL A 96 7.69 12.19 10.61
N ARG A 97 8.78 12.47 11.33
CA ARG A 97 8.76 13.49 12.39
C ARG A 97 8.36 14.88 11.86
N ARG A 98 8.81 15.24 10.66
CA ARG A 98 8.41 16.49 9.99
C ARG A 98 6.95 16.46 9.58
N TYR A 99 6.47 15.35 9.02
CA TYR A 99 5.07 15.16 8.67
C TYR A 99 4.15 15.28 9.90
N ASP A 100 4.49 14.63 11.00
CA ASP A 100 3.71 14.69 12.23
C ASP A 100 3.63 16.11 12.80
N ALA A 101 4.74 16.87 12.74
CA ALA A 101 4.75 18.26 13.16
C ALA A 101 3.90 19.14 12.23
N PHE A 102 4.00 18.92 10.92
CA PHE A 102 3.19 19.60 9.93
C PHE A 102 1.69 19.32 10.10
N ALA A 103 1.29 18.06 10.27
CA ALA A 103 -0.10 17.67 10.42
C ALA A 103 -0.75 18.30 11.66
N ARG A 104 -0.02 18.32 12.79
CA ARG A 104 -0.48 19.01 14.01
C ARG A 104 -0.63 20.51 13.80
N ALA A 105 0.34 21.17 13.16
CA ALA A 105 0.26 22.61 12.89
C ALA A 105 -0.89 22.95 11.94
N TYR A 106 -1.13 22.11 10.93
CA TYR A 106 -2.26 22.26 10.02
C TYR A 106 -3.59 22.15 10.78
N ASP A 107 -3.75 21.12 11.62
CA ASP A 107 -4.93 20.96 12.48
C ASP A 107 -5.15 22.20 13.36
N GLU A 108 -4.12 22.65 14.08
CA GLU A 108 -4.22 23.81 14.98
C GLU A 108 -4.69 25.07 14.22
N GLN A 109 -4.13 25.35 13.05
CA GLN A 109 -4.52 26.52 12.25
C GLN A 109 -5.94 26.42 11.71
N HIS A 110 -6.36 25.23 11.30
CA HIS A 110 -7.68 25.07 10.68
C HIS A 110 -8.79 24.95 11.73
N LEU A 111 -8.53 24.32 12.89
CA LEU A 111 -9.46 24.31 14.03
C LEU A 111 -9.66 25.71 14.63
N THR A 112 -8.58 26.50 14.74
CA THR A 112 -8.67 27.87 15.25
C THR A 112 -9.37 28.82 14.28
N ALA A 113 -9.21 28.63 12.97
CA ALA A 113 -9.97 29.37 11.96
C ALA A 113 -11.50 29.17 12.08
N PHE A 114 -11.95 27.95 12.39
CA PHE A 114 -13.37 27.67 12.67
C PHE A 114 -13.85 28.24 14.00
N ALA A 115 -12.98 28.34 15.01
CA ALA A 115 -13.33 28.89 16.31
C ALA A 115 -13.42 30.43 16.33
N SER A 116 -12.72 31.12 15.42
CA SER A 116 -12.61 32.59 15.41
C SER A 116 -13.71 33.31 14.61
N THR A 117 -14.65 32.59 14.00
CA THR A 117 -15.72 33.16 13.14
C THR A 117 -17.02 33.46 13.89
N LYS A 118 -16.96 33.72 15.20
CA LYS A 118 -18.11 34.04 16.05
C LYS A 118 -18.03 35.47 16.58
#